data_AF-A0AAV3B786-F1
#
_entry.id   AF-A0AAV3B786-F1
#
_cell.length_a   1.000
_cell.length_b   1.000
_cell.length_c   1.000
_cell.angle_alpha   90.00
_cell.angle_beta   90.00
_cell.angle_gamma   90.00
#
_symmetry.space_group_name_H-M   'P 1'
#
loop_
_entity.id
_entity.type
_entity.pdbx_description
1 polymer ?
#
loop_
_entity_poly.entity_id
_entity_poly.type
_entity_poly.pdbx_seq_one_letter_code
_entity_poly.pdbx_strand_id
1 'polypeptide(L)'
;MASLYFLLRSLFAAESFTNFVCLSAVVGAGIGGTSTAYFLRQKFGKDVQIDVYEKGEVGGRLATIEIEGNQYEAGGSVIHPLNLHMKAFVKELGLGTRTPSGDLVGIYNGDDFVFQESEWFVINVMKMLWNYGLNFLRMYMWVENVLDKFMRIYRYQTFDYSFSTTESMLQAMGGDDFITKINMTIDEAMQKSGFTQRFIDDIVGPAMRVNYGQGVKINGFVAFTRPYQHLVATFVHGRINASFFGCPKPCQFPLSEILTTDNPNLFFCSIGAVYPVSPVQESEESKASYVRVWKIFSLDVLTQEQLHQLFESYHVVKYRKWLAYPTYNPPEKLPPIQLHRAIYYLNSIECAASAMEMSAISAKNVALLSYHQWYGKKEYIDQENLAERLKSEL
;
A
#
# COMPACT_ATOMS: atom_id res chain seq x y z
N MET A 1 25.00 -4.00 70.53
CA MET A 1 25.85 -3.92 69.33
C MET A 1 24.98 -3.80 68.09
N ALA A 2 24.85 -2.61 67.52
CA ALA A 2 23.93 -2.32 66.41
C ALA A 2 24.67 -1.97 65.10
N SER A 3 25.71 -2.74 64.74
CA SER A 3 26.70 -2.32 63.73
C SER A 3 26.97 -3.31 62.57
N LEU A 4 26.23 -4.42 62.48
CA LEU A 4 26.37 -5.37 61.35
C LEU A 4 25.09 -5.45 60.49
N TYR A 5 23.91 -5.37 61.12
CA TYR A 5 22.62 -5.45 60.43
C TYR A 5 22.34 -4.25 59.50
N PHE A 6 22.79 -3.05 59.90
CA PHE A 6 22.72 -1.86 59.05
C PHE A 6 23.75 -1.91 57.91
N LEU A 7 24.96 -2.40 58.17
CA LEU A 7 26.03 -2.49 57.17
C LEU A 7 25.68 -3.46 56.03
N LEU A 8 25.07 -4.61 56.37
CA LEU A 8 24.54 -5.55 55.39
C LEU A 8 23.36 -4.96 54.60
N ARG A 9 22.47 -4.17 55.24
CA ARG A 9 21.39 -3.48 54.51
C ARG A 9 21.92 -2.42 53.54
N SER A 10 23.00 -1.71 53.85
CA SER A 10 23.64 -0.77 52.92
C SER A 10 24.41 -1.45 51.79
N LEU A 11 24.91 -2.67 51.97
CA LEU A 11 25.60 -3.43 50.91
C LEU A 11 24.63 -4.10 49.91
N PHE A 12 23.33 -4.14 50.22
CA PHE A 12 22.27 -4.61 49.31
C PHE A 12 21.33 -3.48 48.84
N ALA A 13 21.68 -2.21 49.08
CA ALA A 13 20.88 -1.05 48.68
C ALA A 13 21.71 -0.06 47.85
N ALA A 14 21.41 -0.02 46.55
CA ALA A 14 22.23 0.54 45.46
C ALA A 14 23.54 -0.24 45.23
N GLU A 15 23.81 -0.80 44.05
CA GLU A 15 23.25 -0.47 42.73
C GLU A 15 22.23 -1.51 42.23
N SER A 16 20.94 -1.15 42.25
CA SER A 16 20.00 -1.73 41.30
C SER A 16 20.33 -1.18 39.92
N PHE A 17 20.92 -1.99 39.04
CA PHE A 17 21.05 -1.65 37.62
C PHE A 17 19.68 -1.20 37.08
N THR A 18 19.58 0.07 36.70
CA THR A 18 18.29 0.72 36.46
C THR A 18 17.63 0.21 35.19
N ASN A 19 16.65 -0.67 35.36
CA ASN A 19 15.38 -0.71 34.62
C ASN A 19 15.45 -0.63 33.09
N PHE A 20 16.38 -1.34 32.44
CA PHE A 20 16.18 -1.69 31.03
C PHE A 20 15.07 -2.74 30.93
N VAL A 21 13.83 -2.26 30.74
CA VAL A 21 12.72 -3.11 30.36
C VAL A 21 12.91 -3.50 28.90
N CYS A 22 13.48 -4.69 28.68
CA CYS A 22 13.47 -5.37 27.38
C CYS A 22 12.00 -5.70 27.04
N LEU A 23 11.37 -4.82 26.25
CA LEU A 23 9.92 -4.76 26.15
C LEU A 23 9.38 -5.33 24.83
N SER A 24 10.13 -5.25 23.74
CA SER A 24 9.59 -5.60 22.42
C SER A 24 10.67 -6.07 21.44
N ALA A 25 10.55 -7.34 21.04
CA ALA A 25 11.18 -7.86 19.83
C ALA A 25 10.22 -7.65 18.65
N VAL A 26 10.69 -7.01 17.58
CA VAL A 26 9.95 -6.82 16.33
C VAL A 26 10.60 -7.68 15.25
N VAL A 27 9.82 -8.51 14.56
CA VAL A 27 10.32 -9.37 13.48
C VAL A 27 9.91 -8.78 12.13
N GLY A 28 10.89 -8.48 11.29
CA GLY A 28 10.76 -7.76 10.03
C GLY A 28 11.05 -6.25 10.19
N ALA A 29 11.92 -5.71 9.33
CA ALA A 29 12.23 -4.28 9.21
C ALA A 29 11.68 -3.67 7.90
N GLY A 30 10.60 -4.24 7.36
CA GLY A 30 9.73 -3.53 6.41
C GLY A 30 8.87 -2.47 7.11
N ILE A 31 8.13 -1.67 6.31
CA ILE A 31 7.37 -0.49 6.77
C ILE A 31 6.52 -0.74 8.03
N GLY A 32 5.86 -1.89 8.14
CA GLY A 32 5.10 -2.26 9.34
C GLY A 32 5.98 -2.34 10.59
N GLY A 33 7.04 -3.15 10.58
CA GLY A 33 7.89 -3.36 11.73
C GLY A 33 8.68 -2.11 12.14
N THR A 34 9.18 -1.33 11.16
CA THR A 34 9.82 -0.04 11.46
C THR A 34 8.84 0.96 12.05
N SER A 35 7.59 0.99 11.57
CA SER A 35 6.52 1.80 12.18
C SER A 35 6.18 1.30 13.59
N THR A 36 6.19 0.00 13.84
CA THR A 36 5.93 -0.56 15.19
C THR A 36 7.03 -0.13 16.15
N ALA A 37 8.31 -0.25 15.77
CA ALA A 37 9.44 0.22 16.58
C ALA A 37 9.34 1.74 16.87
N TYR A 38 8.98 2.54 15.87
CA TYR A 38 8.75 3.99 16.01
C TYR A 38 7.59 4.29 17.00
N PHE A 39 6.43 3.64 16.86
CA PHE A 39 5.28 3.91 17.73
C PHE A 39 5.45 3.35 19.15
N LEU A 40 6.18 2.24 19.33
CA LEU A 40 6.59 1.75 20.65
C LEU A 40 7.51 2.76 21.34
N ARG A 41 8.50 3.32 20.61
CA ARG A 41 9.38 4.38 21.13
C ARG A 41 8.59 5.63 21.56
N GLN A 42 7.57 6.02 20.79
CA GLN A 42 6.67 7.12 21.18
C GLN A 42 5.88 6.82 22.47
N LYS A 43 5.38 5.59 22.65
CA LYS A 43 4.46 5.26 23.77
C LYS A 43 5.17 4.88 25.07
N PHE A 44 6.30 4.20 25.00
CA PHE A 44 7.07 3.78 26.17
C PHE A 44 8.24 4.72 26.50
N GLY A 45 8.51 5.73 25.67
CA GLY A 45 9.54 6.73 25.89
C GLY A 45 10.94 6.29 25.49
N LYS A 46 11.94 7.13 25.78
CA LYS A 46 13.33 6.94 25.32
C LYS A 46 14.06 5.75 25.96
N ASP A 47 13.61 5.26 27.11
CA ASP A 47 14.34 4.27 27.92
C ASP A 47 13.96 2.82 27.58
N VAL A 48 12.97 2.61 26.69
CA VAL A 48 12.58 1.27 26.22
C VAL A 48 13.66 0.62 25.34
N GLN A 49 13.95 -0.66 25.53
CA GLN A 49 14.73 -1.42 24.56
C GLN A 49 13.79 -2.06 23.53
N ILE A 50 14.13 -1.89 22.24
CA ILE A 50 13.39 -2.44 21.10
C ILE A 50 14.41 -3.08 20.18
N ASP A 51 14.30 -4.40 20.00
CA ASP A 51 15.19 -5.17 19.13
C ASP A 51 14.42 -5.49 17.84
N VAL A 52 14.98 -5.11 16.68
CA VAL A 52 14.37 -5.35 15.36
C VAL A 52 15.17 -6.41 14.62
N TYR A 53 14.53 -7.53 14.30
CA TYR A 53 15.14 -8.69 13.65
C TYR A 53 14.72 -8.75 12.18
N GLU A 54 15.66 -8.49 11.26
CA GLU A 54 15.45 -8.61 9.81
C GLU A 54 16.42 -9.65 9.23
N LYS A 55 15.95 -10.41 8.24
CA LYS A 55 16.72 -11.43 7.52
C LYS A 55 17.42 -10.88 6.28
N GLY A 56 16.82 -9.89 5.62
CA GLY A 56 17.30 -9.27 4.39
C GLY A 56 17.60 -7.79 4.54
N GLU A 57 17.17 -6.99 3.56
CA GLU A 57 17.33 -5.53 3.56
C GLU A 57 16.19 -4.85 4.34
N VAL A 58 16.53 -3.80 5.09
CA VAL A 58 15.55 -2.90 5.70
C VAL A 58 14.69 -2.24 4.60
N GLY A 59 13.40 -2.07 4.85
CA GLY A 59 12.40 -1.56 3.88
C GLY A 59 11.54 -2.66 3.27
N GLY A 60 12.08 -3.86 3.03
CA GLY A 60 11.34 -5.03 2.55
C GLY A 60 10.72 -4.82 1.16
N ARG A 61 9.40 -4.57 1.12
CA ARG A 61 8.65 -4.23 -0.12
C ARG A 61 8.81 -2.76 -0.54
N LEU A 62 9.44 -1.93 0.28
CA LEU A 62 9.89 -0.58 -0.08
C LEU A 62 11.38 -0.66 -0.38
N ALA A 63 11.73 -0.68 -1.67
CA ALA A 63 13.11 -0.73 -2.11
C ALA A 63 13.27 -0.17 -3.52
N THR A 64 14.48 0.27 -3.84
CA THR A 64 14.86 0.79 -5.14
C THR A 64 15.53 -0.27 -6.02
N ILE A 65 15.84 0.11 -7.25
CA ILE A 65 16.77 -0.57 -8.15
C ILE A 65 17.66 0.47 -8.83
N GLU A 66 18.95 0.18 -8.96
CA GLU A 66 19.89 1.05 -9.66
C GLU A 66 19.87 0.77 -11.17
N ILE A 67 19.72 1.81 -11.98
CA ILE A 67 19.83 1.78 -13.44
C ILE A 67 20.73 2.95 -13.81
N GLU A 68 21.90 2.66 -14.39
CA GLU A 68 22.84 3.67 -14.93
C GLU A 68 23.21 4.76 -13.90
N GLY A 69 23.52 4.35 -12.67
CA GLY A 69 23.87 5.23 -11.55
C GLY A 69 22.69 5.93 -10.87
N ASN A 70 21.48 5.82 -11.42
CA ASN A 70 20.25 6.39 -10.86
C ASN A 70 19.43 5.32 -10.12
N GLN A 71 18.87 5.67 -8.96
CA GLN A 71 17.95 4.81 -8.20
C GLN A 71 16.51 5.00 -8.67
N TYR A 72 15.73 3.94 -8.83
CA TYR A 72 14.31 3.98 -9.22
C TYR A 72 13.44 3.15 -8.27
N GLU A 73 12.19 3.56 -8.05
CA GLU A 73 11.28 2.85 -7.14
C GLU A 73 10.84 1.48 -7.67
N ALA A 74 11.39 0.41 -7.09
CA ALA A 74 11.04 -0.97 -7.43
C ALA A 74 9.78 -1.43 -6.70
N GLY A 75 9.59 -0.97 -5.47
CA GLY A 75 8.48 -1.28 -4.58
C GLY A 75 7.24 -0.40 -4.74
N GLY A 76 6.52 -0.22 -3.63
CA GLY A 76 5.38 0.69 -3.52
C GLY A 76 5.83 2.15 -3.33
N SER A 77 5.32 3.06 -4.15
CA SER A 77 5.78 4.46 -4.26
C SER A 77 4.67 5.52 -4.15
N VAL A 78 3.40 5.12 -4.14
CA VAL A 78 2.25 6.03 -4.16
C VAL A 78 1.73 6.27 -2.74
N ILE A 79 1.61 7.54 -2.35
CA ILE A 79 1.08 7.98 -1.05
C ILE A 79 -0.11 8.90 -1.30
N HIS A 80 -1.31 8.46 -0.91
CA HIS A 80 -2.53 9.27 -1.01
C HIS A 80 -2.53 10.40 0.06
N PRO A 81 -3.11 11.58 -0.20
CA PRO A 81 -3.14 12.68 0.78
C PRO A 81 -3.77 12.34 2.14
N LEU A 82 -4.69 11.36 2.18
CA LEU A 82 -5.36 10.87 3.40
C LEU A 82 -4.63 9.72 4.11
N ASN A 83 -3.44 9.33 3.64
CA ASN A 83 -2.56 8.37 4.32
C ASN A 83 -1.76 9.11 5.40
N LEU A 84 -2.39 9.35 6.56
CA LEU A 84 -1.88 10.32 7.53
C LEU A 84 -0.57 9.88 8.18
N HIS A 85 -0.36 8.57 8.44
CA HIS A 85 0.92 8.08 8.97
C HIS A 85 2.03 8.20 7.93
N MET A 86 1.78 7.83 6.67
CA MET A 86 2.78 8.03 5.60
C MET A 86 3.10 9.52 5.39
N LYS A 87 2.10 10.40 5.43
CA LYS A 87 2.30 11.86 5.32
C LYS A 87 3.10 12.41 6.51
N ALA A 88 2.89 11.89 7.72
CA ALA A 88 3.68 12.23 8.89
C ALA A 88 5.14 11.77 8.74
N PHE A 89 5.37 10.51 8.35
CA PHE A 89 6.72 9.98 8.14
C PHE A 89 7.49 10.73 7.05
N VAL A 90 6.86 11.03 5.90
CA VAL A 90 7.47 11.85 4.83
C VAL A 90 7.94 13.20 5.38
N LYS A 91 7.12 13.85 6.22
CA LYS A 91 7.45 15.15 6.83
C LYS A 91 8.56 15.04 7.89
N GLU A 92 8.48 14.06 8.79
CA GLU A 92 9.45 13.89 9.89
C GLU A 92 10.83 13.42 9.41
N LEU A 93 10.87 12.58 8.38
CA LEU A 93 12.10 12.09 7.76
C LEU A 93 12.68 13.08 6.73
N GLY A 94 12.03 14.22 6.48
CA GLY A 94 12.49 15.24 5.54
C GLY A 94 12.51 14.79 4.08
N LEU A 95 11.64 13.85 3.70
CA LEU A 95 11.63 13.26 2.35
C LEU A 95 10.98 14.21 1.33
N GLY A 96 11.63 14.34 0.17
CA GLY A 96 11.09 15.10 -0.95
C GLY A 96 9.90 14.40 -1.61
N THR A 97 8.82 15.14 -1.86
CA THR A 97 7.68 14.67 -2.66
C THR A 97 7.80 15.13 -4.10
N ARG A 98 7.54 14.23 -5.06
CA ARG A 98 7.28 14.64 -6.43
C ARG A 98 5.82 14.98 -6.65
N THR A 99 5.56 16.01 -7.45
CA THR A 99 4.29 16.18 -8.15
C THR A 99 4.18 15.12 -9.24
N PRO A 100 2.98 14.56 -9.50
CA PRO A 100 2.74 13.79 -10.71
C PRO A 100 3.17 14.60 -11.94
N SER A 101 3.92 13.97 -12.84
CA SER A 101 4.08 14.43 -14.21
C SER A 101 2.72 14.46 -14.91
N GLY A 102 2.56 15.30 -15.93
CA GLY A 102 1.35 15.37 -16.78
C GLY A 102 1.22 14.17 -17.73
N ASP A 103 1.47 12.98 -17.20
CA ASP A 103 1.64 11.72 -17.89
C ASP A 103 0.27 11.13 -18.21
N LEU A 104 -0.04 10.96 -19.50
CA LEU A 104 -1.34 10.44 -19.95
C LEU A 104 -1.44 8.93 -19.75
N VAL A 105 -2.57 8.48 -19.21
CA VAL A 105 -2.90 7.07 -19.01
C VAL A 105 -3.70 6.50 -20.19
N GLY A 106 -3.37 5.29 -20.62
CA GLY A 106 -4.19 4.47 -21.52
C GLY A 106 -4.55 3.12 -20.90
N ILE A 107 -5.70 2.58 -21.29
CA ILE A 107 -6.17 1.25 -20.87
C ILE A 107 -6.32 0.38 -22.12
N TYR A 108 -5.49 -0.67 -22.19
CA TYR A 108 -5.36 -1.57 -23.33
C TYR A 108 -6.03 -2.92 -23.03
N ASN A 109 -6.85 -3.42 -23.96
CA ASN A 109 -7.58 -4.68 -23.78
C ASN A 109 -6.87 -5.91 -24.40
N GLY A 110 -5.82 -5.71 -25.20
CA GLY A 110 -5.14 -6.77 -25.96
C GLY A 110 -5.26 -6.62 -27.48
N ASP A 111 -6.21 -5.82 -27.95
CA ASP A 111 -6.44 -5.48 -29.36
C ASP A 111 -6.36 -3.96 -29.56
N ASP A 112 -7.07 -3.19 -28.74
CA ASP A 112 -7.20 -1.73 -28.81
C ASP A 112 -7.23 -1.05 -27.41
N PHE A 113 -7.26 0.29 -27.40
CA PHE A 113 -7.40 1.06 -26.18
C PHE A 113 -8.87 1.41 -25.89
N VAL A 114 -9.47 0.73 -24.92
CA VAL A 114 -10.84 1.01 -24.44
C VAL A 114 -10.97 2.40 -23.80
N PHE A 115 -9.88 2.92 -23.25
CA PHE A 115 -9.77 4.29 -22.75
C PHE A 115 -8.38 4.87 -23.01
N GLN A 116 -8.32 6.16 -23.34
CA GLN A 116 -7.09 6.94 -23.41
C GLN A 116 -7.39 8.34 -22.88
N GLU A 117 -6.56 8.84 -21.98
CA GLU A 117 -6.62 10.23 -21.55
C GLU A 117 -6.22 11.20 -22.67
N SER A 118 -6.68 12.43 -22.52
CA SER A 118 -6.30 13.60 -23.28
C SER A 118 -5.80 14.66 -22.30
N GLU A 119 -4.90 15.53 -22.76
CA GLU A 119 -4.46 16.73 -22.02
C GLU A 119 -5.65 17.63 -21.62
N TRP A 120 -6.77 17.54 -22.36
CA TRP A 120 -7.96 18.33 -22.14
C TRP A 120 -8.94 17.60 -21.20
N PHE A 121 -8.97 18.03 -19.93
CA PHE A 121 -9.87 17.49 -18.90
C PHE A 121 -11.33 17.34 -19.36
N VAL A 122 -11.87 18.32 -20.10
CA VAL A 122 -13.25 18.28 -20.61
C VAL A 122 -13.46 17.12 -21.61
N ILE A 123 -12.45 16.78 -22.42
CA ILE A 123 -12.51 15.62 -23.33
C ILE A 123 -12.55 14.33 -22.52
N ASN A 124 -11.79 14.22 -21.42
CA ASN A 124 -11.83 13.06 -20.54
C ASN A 124 -13.21 12.89 -19.89
N VAL A 125 -13.80 13.97 -19.37
CA VAL A 125 -15.17 13.96 -18.82
C VAL A 125 -16.20 13.55 -19.88
N MET A 126 -16.11 14.06 -21.11
CA MET A 126 -17.01 13.65 -22.21
C MET A 126 -16.83 12.17 -22.58
N LYS A 127 -15.59 11.67 -22.67
CA LYS A 127 -15.30 10.24 -22.89
C LYS A 127 -15.91 9.36 -21.79
N MET A 128 -15.76 9.76 -20.52
CA MET A 128 -16.31 9.03 -19.38
C MET A 128 -17.84 9.01 -19.39
N LEU A 129 -18.48 10.16 -19.66
CA LEU A 129 -19.94 10.26 -19.81
C LEU A 129 -20.46 9.39 -20.97
N TRP A 130 -19.77 9.40 -22.12
CA TRP A 130 -20.19 8.68 -23.32
C TRP A 130 -20.05 7.16 -23.17
N ASN A 131 -18.91 6.68 -22.67
CA ASN A 131 -18.63 5.25 -22.55
C ASN A 131 -19.25 4.61 -21.29
N TYR A 132 -19.38 5.36 -20.20
CA TYR A 132 -19.72 4.83 -18.87
C TYR A 132 -20.88 5.54 -18.16
N GLY A 133 -21.48 6.58 -18.77
CA GLY A 133 -22.55 7.35 -18.15
C GLY A 133 -22.11 8.02 -16.84
N LEU A 134 -22.97 8.00 -15.83
CA LEU A 134 -22.70 8.63 -14.52
C LEU A 134 -21.85 7.77 -13.56
N ASN A 135 -21.26 6.66 -14.02
CA ASN A 135 -20.48 5.77 -13.16
C ASN A 135 -19.23 6.43 -12.57
N PHE A 136 -18.60 7.40 -13.24
CA PHE A 136 -17.48 8.15 -12.65
C PHE A 136 -17.91 9.03 -11.47
N LEU A 137 -19.10 9.63 -11.51
CA LEU A 137 -19.67 10.36 -10.36
C LEU A 137 -20.02 9.40 -9.22
N ARG A 138 -20.55 8.21 -9.55
CA ARG A 138 -20.80 7.15 -8.56
C ARG A 138 -19.49 6.66 -7.94
N MET A 139 -18.40 6.53 -8.71
CA MET A 139 -17.07 6.19 -8.22
C MET A 139 -16.59 7.24 -7.20
N TYR A 140 -16.69 8.53 -7.52
CA TYR A 140 -16.36 9.60 -6.58
C TYR A 140 -17.14 9.47 -5.26
N MET A 141 -18.47 9.34 -5.32
CA MET A 141 -19.30 9.16 -4.11
C MET A 141 -18.99 7.89 -3.32
N TRP A 142 -18.65 6.79 -4.00
CA TRP A 142 -18.32 5.50 -3.39
C TRP A 142 -16.96 5.57 -2.67
N VAL A 143 -15.94 6.13 -3.32
CA VAL A 143 -14.60 6.34 -2.74
C VAL A 143 -14.68 7.28 -1.54
N GLU A 144 -15.34 8.42 -1.66
CA GLU A 144 -15.53 9.37 -0.55
C GLU A 144 -16.24 8.71 0.66
N ASN A 145 -17.23 7.86 0.43
CA ASN A 145 -17.92 7.14 1.52
C ASN A 145 -17.02 6.12 2.24
N VAL A 146 -16.14 5.44 1.51
CA VAL A 146 -15.13 4.53 2.08
C VAL A 146 -14.08 5.34 2.85
N LEU A 147 -13.63 6.47 2.30
CA LEU A 147 -12.64 7.35 2.93
C LEU A 147 -13.17 8.00 4.24
N ASP A 148 -14.41 8.50 4.30
CA ASP A 148 -15.02 9.03 5.54
C ASP A 148 -14.96 8.00 6.69
N LYS A 149 -15.37 6.77 6.39
CA LYS A 149 -15.33 5.65 7.35
C LYS A 149 -13.90 5.28 7.74
N PHE A 150 -13.00 5.24 6.75
CA PHE A 150 -11.59 4.94 6.96
C PHE A 150 -10.92 5.94 7.90
N MET A 151 -11.16 7.25 7.73
CA MET A 151 -10.56 8.33 8.53
C MET A 151 -10.84 8.22 10.04
N ARG A 152 -11.87 7.47 10.45
CA ARG A 152 -12.20 7.25 11.88
C ARG A 152 -11.08 6.54 12.65
N ILE A 153 -10.27 5.71 11.97
CA ILE A 153 -9.17 4.99 12.64
C ILE A 153 -8.14 5.93 13.27
N TYR A 154 -7.80 7.03 12.58
CA TYR A 154 -6.86 8.02 13.10
C TYR A 154 -7.41 8.72 14.34
N ARG A 155 -8.74 8.95 14.37
CA ARG A 155 -9.41 9.50 15.54
C ARG A 155 -9.28 8.53 16.71
N TYR A 156 -9.62 7.26 16.54
CA TYR A 156 -9.49 6.25 17.59
C TYR A 156 -8.04 6.15 18.10
N GLN A 157 -7.05 6.13 17.20
CA GLN A 157 -5.62 6.09 17.56
C GLN A 157 -5.09 7.38 18.22
N THR A 158 -5.77 8.52 18.04
CA THR A 158 -5.44 9.79 18.70
C THR A 158 -5.95 9.83 20.14
N PHE A 159 -7.11 9.22 20.39
CA PHE A 159 -7.66 9.00 21.74
C PHE A 159 -7.14 7.70 22.40
N ASP A 160 -6.04 7.15 21.89
CA ASP A 160 -5.40 5.93 22.36
C ASP A 160 -6.30 4.67 22.39
N TYR A 161 -7.36 4.59 21.58
CA TYR A 161 -8.11 3.35 21.44
C TYR A 161 -7.38 2.31 20.58
N SER A 162 -7.55 1.04 20.92
CA SER A 162 -6.87 -0.11 20.32
C SER A 162 -7.77 -1.34 20.20
N PHE A 163 -7.44 -2.23 19.27
CA PHE A 163 -8.25 -3.38 18.86
C PHE A 163 -7.42 -4.67 18.92
N SER A 164 -7.96 -5.75 19.49
CA SER A 164 -7.28 -7.07 19.55
C SER A 164 -7.47 -7.93 18.30
N THR A 165 -8.38 -7.55 17.41
CA THR A 165 -8.65 -8.23 16.13
C THR A 165 -8.76 -7.24 14.99
N THR A 166 -8.46 -7.68 13.76
CA THR A 166 -8.71 -6.87 12.56
C THR A 166 -10.21 -6.65 12.35
N GLU A 167 -11.05 -7.63 12.71
CA GLU A 167 -12.50 -7.54 12.60
C GLU A 167 -13.08 -6.40 13.46
N SER A 168 -12.74 -6.34 14.75
CA SER A 168 -13.18 -5.25 15.65
C SER A 168 -12.68 -3.88 15.19
N MET A 169 -11.47 -3.80 14.63
CA MET A 169 -10.94 -2.57 14.02
C MET A 169 -11.76 -2.12 12.80
N LEU A 170 -12.03 -3.02 11.85
CA LEU A 170 -12.81 -2.70 10.65
C LEU A 170 -14.26 -2.34 10.98
N GLN A 171 -14.86 -3.05 11.94
CA GLN A 171 -16.21 -2.78 12.40
C GLN A 171 -16.30 -1.42 13.11
N ALA A 172 -15.29 -1.02 13.89
CA ALA A 172 -15.24 0.32 14.47
C ALA A 172 -15.08 1.43 13.40
N MET A 173 -14.37 1.16 12.30
CA MET A 173 -14.19 2.10 11.19
C MET A 173 -15.48 2.24 10.35
N GLY A 174 -15.94 1.15 9.72
CA GLY A 174 -17.01 1.18 8.73
C GLY A 174 -18.32 0.49 9.14
N GLY A 175 -18.36 -0.17 10.31
CA GLY A 175 -19.46 -1.06 10.69
C GLY A 175 -19.55 -2.27 9.76
N ASP A 176 -20.76 -2.82 9.67
CA ASP A 176 -21.07 -3.98 8.84
C ASP A 176 -20.76 -3.75 7.36
N ASP A 177 -20.64 -2.50 6.89
CA ASP A 177 -20.30 -2.19 5.50
C ASP A 177 -18.88 -2.65 5.11
N PHE A 178 -17.90 -2.49 6.01
CA PHE A 178 -16.54 -2.97 5.78
C PHE A 178 -16.46 -4.50 5.93
N ILE A 179 -17.17 -5.06 6.91
CA ILE A 179 -17.29 -6.52 7.11
C ILE A 179 -18.01 -7.20 5.92
N THR A 180 -18.96 -6.50 5.30
CA THR A 180 -19.65 -6.94 4.08
C THR A 180 -18.69 -6.90 2.88
N LYS A 181 -17.91 -5.82 2.74
CA LYS A 181 -16.94 -5.64 1.64
C LYS A 181 -15.78 -6.64 1.66
N ILE A 182 -15.26 -7.02 2.83
CA ILE A 182 -14.25 -8.11 2.91
C ILE A 182 -14.82 -9.48 2.50
N ASN A 183 -16.15 -9.67 2.58
CA ASN A 183 -16.79 -10.96 2.37
C ASN A 183 -17.42 -11.15 0.97
N MET A 184 -17.20 -10.22 0.04
CA MET A 184 -17.59 -10.35 -1.37
C MET A 184 -16.56 -9.71 -2.29
N THR A 185 -16.58 -10.06 -3.57
CA THR A 185 -15.68 -9.48 -4.57
C THR A 185 -15.93 -7.98 -4.77
N ILE A 186 -14.93 -7.23 -5.25
CA ILE A 186 -15.11 -5.83 -5.63
C ILE A 186 -16.13 -5.69 -6.77
N ASP A 187 -16.15 -6.64 -7.70
CA ASP A 187 -17.18 -6.78 -8.74
C ASP A 187 -18.60 -6.84 -8.13
N GLU A 188 -18.88 -7.80 -7.24
CA GLU A 188 -20.18 -7.92 -6.56
C GLU A 188 -20.54 -6.68 -5.73
N ALA A 189 -19.57 -6.11 -5.00
CA ALA A 189 -19.78 -4.93 -4.17
C ALA A 189 -20.13 -3.69 -5.01
N MET A 190 -19.53 -3.55 -6.19
CA MET A 190 -19.79 -2.45 -7.11
C MET A 190 -21.08 -2.69 -7.91
N GLN A 191 -21.36 -3.89 -8.39
CA GLN A 191 -22.66 -4.20 -9.01
C GLN A 191 -23.83 -3.92 -8.05
N LYS A 192 -23.72 -4.31 -6.77
CA LYS A 192 -24.71 -3.97 -5.72
C LYS A 192 -24.83 -2.46 -5.47
N SER A 193 -23.77 -1.70 -5.71
CA SER A 193 -23.78 -0.22 -5.65
C SER A 193 -24.31 0.42 -6.95
N GLY A 194 -24.70 -0.39 -7.94
CA GLY A 194 -25.31 0.02 -9.21
C GLY A 194 -24.34 0.29 -10.36
N PHE A 195 -23.06 -0.04 -10.22
CA PHE A 195 -22.08 0.09 -11.31
C PHE A 195 -22.35 -0.93 -12.43
N THR A 196 -22.06 -0.56 -13.68
CA THR A 196 -22.21 -1.46 -14.84
C THR A 196 -20.97 -2.33 -15.01
N GLN A 197 -21.15 -3.59 -15.44
CA GLN A 197 -20.04 -4.53 -15.67
C GLN A 197 -18.93 -3.92 -16.53
N ARG A 198 -19.29 -3.29 -17.66
CA ARG A 198 -18.34 -2.61 -18.55
C ARG A 198 -17.45 -1.58 -17.83
N PHE A 199 -17.98 -0.82 -16.88
CA PHE A 199 -17.17 0.15 -16.13
C PHE A 199 -16.26 -0.56 -15.12
N ILE A 200 -16.71 -1.67 -14.54
CA ILE A 200 -15.89 -2.50 -13.66
C ILE A 200 -14.74 -3.12 -14.47
N ASP A 201 -15.01 -3.69 -15.64
CA ASP A 201 -14.03 -4.35 -16.49
C ASP A 201 -13.04 -3.35 -17.14
N ASP A 202 -13.54 -2.22 -17.67
CA ASP A 202 -12.72 -1.23 -18.39
C ASP A 202 -11.92 -0.30 -17.46
N ILE A 203 -12.36 -0.06 -16.22
CA ILE A 203 -11.73 0.94 -15.32
C ILE A 203 -11.22 0.31 -14.02
N VAL A 204 -12.05 -0.50 -13.34
CA VAL A 204 -11.72 -1.05 -12.02
C VAL A 204 -10.73 -2.22 -12.16
N GLY A 205 -10.94 -3.13 -13.12
CA GLY A 205 -10.04 -4.24 -13.40
C GLY A 205 -8.58 -3.82 -13.64
N PRO A 206 -8.32 -2.87 -14.56
CA PRO A 206 -6.99 -2.31 -14.76
C PRO A 206 -6.39 -1.67 -13.50
N ALA A 207 -7.20 -0.92 -12.73
CA ALA A 207 -6.77 -0.34 -11.46
C ALA A 207 -6.38 -1.43 -10.43
N MET A 208 -7.11 -2.55 -10.38
CA MET A 208 -6.77 -3.68 -9.51
C MET A 208 -5.53 -4.43 -10.00
N ARG A 209 -5.36 -4.58 -11.33
CA ARG A 209 -4.21 -5.25 -11.94
C ARG A 209 -2.90 -4.50 -11.71
N VAL A 210 -2.89 -3.17 -11.79
CA VAL A 210 -1.68 -2.37 -11.47
C VAL A 210 -1.37 -2.31 -9.98
N ASN A 211 -2.39 -2.25 -9.10
CA ASN A 211 -2.17 -2.14 -7.66
C ASN A 211 -1.96 -3.48 -6.93
N TYR A 212 -2.45 -4.60 -7.47
CA TYR A 212 -2.45 -5.91 -6.78
C TYR A 212 -2.07 -7.10 -7.66
N GLY A 213 -1.83 -6.91 -8.97
CA GLY A 213 -1.54 -8.00 -9.91
C GLY A 213 -2.70 -8.96 -10.16
N GLN A 214 -3.94 -8.54 -9.85
CA GLN A 214 -5.14 -9.37 -9.79
C GLN A 214 -6.35 -8.63 -10.40
N GLY A 215 -7.29 -9.38 -11.00
CA GLY A 215 -8.53 -8.83 -11.56
C GLY A 215 -9.60 -8.51 -10.52
N VAL A 216 -10.86 -8.37 -10.97
CA VAL A 216 -11.99 -7.87 -10.14
C VAL A 216 -12.58 -8.88 -9.15
N LYS A 217 -11.98 -10.07 -9.02
CA LYS A 217 -12.39 -11.14 -8.09
C LYS A 217 -11.78 -11.03 -6.69
N ILE A 218 -10.91 -10.05 -6.48
CA ILE A 218 -10.42 -9.70 -5.14
C ILE A 218 -11.56 -9.10 -4.31
N ASN A 219 -11.49 -9.13 -2.97
CA ASN A 219 -12.62 -8.64 -2.16
C ASN A 219 -12.80 -7.11 -2.21
N GLY A 220 -13.98 -6.62 -1.86
CA GLY A 220 -14.37 -5.19 -1.95
C GLY A 220 -13.69 -4.22 -0.97
N PHE A 221 -12.75 -4.68 -0.15
CA PHE A 221 -11.92 -3.89 0.78
C PHE A 221 -10.39 -4.12 0.57
N VAL A 222 -10.01 -5.32 0.08
CA VAL A 222 -8.77 -5.76 -0.63
C VAL A 222 -7.47 -6.09 0.18
N ALA A 223 -7.19 -7.27 0.79
CA ALA A 223 -7.87 -8.56 1.05
C ALA A 223 -6.88 -9.53 1.83
N PHE A 224 -7.05 -10.89 1.95
CA PHE A 224 -6.10 -11.82 2.68
C PHE A 224 -5.52 -13.05 1.92
N THR A 225 -4.64 -13.82 2.60
CA THR A 225 -3.72 -14.87 2.14
C THR A 225 -4.34 -16.14 1.57
N ARG A 226 -3.83 -16.52 0.40
CA ARG A 226 -3.10 -17.79 0.22
C ARG A 226 -1.64 -17.53 -0.26
N PRO A 227 -1.02 -18.19 -1.27
CA PRO A 227 0.35 -17.83 -1.63
C PRO A 227 0.40 -16.34 -2.03
N TYR A 228 1.55 -15.70 -1.84
CA TYR A 228 1.72 -14.34 -2.34
C TYR A 228 1.70 -14.36 -3.87
N GLN A 229 0.97 -13.40 -4.45
CA GLN A 229 1.01 -13.13 -5.87
C GLN A 229 2.45 -12.81 -6.26
N HIS A 230 3.04 -13.65 -7.12
CA HIS A 230 4.32 -13.34 -7.70
C HIS A 230 4.12 -12.18 -8.68
N LEU A 231 4.90 -11.12 -8.50
CA LEU A 231 4.97 -10.04 -9.46
C LEU A 231 6.43 -9.76 -9.76
N VAL A 232 6.73 -9.60 -11.04
CA VAL A 232 8.02 -9.15 -11.53
C VAL A 232 7.88 -7.70 -11.93
N ALA A 233 8.64 -6.83 -11.29
CA ALA A 233 8.85 -5.46 -11.73
C ALA A 233 10.07 -5.47 -12.66
N THR A 234 9.82 -5.49 -13.98
CA THR A 234 10.87 -5.40 -15.00
C THR A 234 11.11 -3.94 -15.34
N PHE A 235 12.37 -3.54 -15.43
CA PHE A 235 12.80 -2.18 -15.74
C PHE A 235 13.57 -2.19 -17.06
N VAL A 236 13.13 -1.37 -18.01
CA VAL A 236 13.71 -1.29 -19.36
C VAL A 236 14.03 0.16 -19.69
N HIS A 237 15.29 0.48 -19.97
CA HIS A 237 15.63 1.76 -20.59
C HIS A 237 15.55 1.61 -22.11
N GLY A 238 14.55 2.24 -22.72
CA GLY A 238 14.24 2.03 -24.13
C GLY A 238 13.05 2.85 -24.66
N ARG A 239 12.70 2.58 -25.91
CA ARG A 239 11.59 3.19 -26.65
C ARG A 239 10.49 2.15 -26.88
N ILE A 240 9.26 2.46 -26.44
CA ILE A 240 8.10 1.60 -26.66
C ILE A 240 7.81 1.41 -28.16
N ASN A 241 7.49 0.16 -28.53
CA ASN A 241 6.94 -0.19 -29.83
C ASN A 241 5.46 0.20 -29.90
N ALA A 242 5.17 1.44 -30.30
CA ALA A 242 3.79 1.93 -30.40
C ALA A 242 2.90 1.13 -31.37
N SER A 243 3.48 0.39 -32.32
CA SER A 243 2.72 -0.45 -33.25
C SER A 243 2.21 -1.75 -32.61
N PHE A 244 2.77 -2.20 -31.47
CA PHE A 244 2.17 -3.26 -30.65
C PHE A 244 0.78 -2.83 -30.14
N PHE A 245 0.64 -1.56 -29.75
CA PHE A 245 -0.62 -0.97 -29.25
C PHE A 245 -1.53 -0.43 -30.38
N GLY A 246 -1.40 -0.96 -31.59
CA GLY A 246 -2.23 -0.58 -32.75
C GLY A 246 -1.99 0.84 -33.30
N CYS A 247 -0.97 1.58 -32.86
CA CYS A 247 -0.75 2.94 -33.32
C CYS A 247 -0.04 2.97 -34.71
N PRO A 248 -0.66 3.53 -35.76
CA PRO A 248 -0.07 3.58 -37.10
C PRO A 248 1.06 4.61 -37.18
N LYS A 249 2.11 4.33 -37.95
CA LYS A 249 3.22 5.28 -38.20
C LYS A 249 2.76 6.38 -39.18
N PRO A 250 3.08 7.67 -38.96
CA PRO A 250 3.85 8.22 -37.83
C PRO A 250 3.02 8.36 -36.55
N CYS A 251 3.37 7.59 -35.52
CA CYS A 251 2.70 7.62 -34.24
C CYS A 251 3.43 8.60 -33.31
N GLN A 252 2.71 9.62 -32.82
CA GLN A 252 3.04 10.22 -31.53
C GLN A 252 2.40 9.35 -30.46
N PHE A 253 3.21 8.79 -29.56
CA PHE A 253 2.75 7.95 -28.46
C PHE A 253 2.92 8.73 -27.15
N PRO A 254 1.94 9.57 -26.75
CA PRO A 254 2.06 10.46 -25.60
C PRO A 254 1.77 9.75 -24.27
N LEU A 255 1.33 8.49 -24.32
CA LEU A 255 1.02 7.71 -23.13
C LEU A 255 2.32 7.40 -22.36
N SER A 256 2.31 7.77 -21.09
CA SER A 256 3.38 7.47 -20.14
C SER A 256 2.97 6.35 -19.18
N GLU A 257 1.69 6.01 -19.10
CA GLU A 257 1.20 4.83 -18.37
C GLU A 257 0.18 4.05 -19.21
N ILE A 258 0.32 2.73 -19.21
CA ILE A 258 -0.53 1.77 -19.91
C ILE A 258 -0.98 0.72 -18.90
N LEU A 259 -2.28 0.64 -18.65
CA LEU A 259 -2.90 -0.39 -17.82
C LEU A 259 -3.53 -1.46 -18.71
N THR A 260 -3.66 -2.70 -18.22
CA THR A 260 -4.33 -3.78 -18.97
C THR A 260 -5.65 -4.21 -18.34
N THR A 261 -6.66 -4.52 -19.16
CA THR A 261 -7.86 -5.23 -18.70
C THR A 261 -7.51 -6.69 -18.37
N ASP A 262 -8.46 -7.44 -17.80
CA ASP A 262 -8.24 -8.84 -17.40
C ASP A 262 -8.34 -9.82 -18.58
N ASN A 263 -7.41 -9.69 -19.54
CA ASN A 263 -7.29 -10.56 -20.71
C ASN A 263 -6.20 -11.63 -20.47
N PRO A 264 -6.50 -12.95 -20.53
CA PRO A 264 -5.51 -14.01 -20.31
C PRO A 264 -4.43 -14.10 -21.39
N ASN A 265 -4.62 -13.46 -22.55
CA ASN A 265 -3.61 -13.39 -23.62
C ASN A 265 -2.55 -12.31 -23.36
N LEU A 266 -2.78 -11.39 -22.40
CA LEU A 266 -1.82 -10.34 -22.03
C LEU A 266 -0.82 -10.83 -20.98
N PHE A 267 0.46 -10.80 -21.35
CA PHE A 267 1.58 -11.24 -20.50
C PHE A 267 2.06 -10.18 -19.48
N PHE A 268 1.40 -9.01 -19.41
CA PHE A 268 1.72 -7.93 -18.49
C PHE A 268 0.47 -7.27 -17.87
N CYS A 269 0.63 -6.67 -16.70
CA CYS A 269 -0.41 -5.98 -15.93
C CYS A 269 -0.43 -4.47 -16.19
N SER A 270 0.75 -3.86 -16.31
CA SER A 270 0.90 -2.44 -16.68
C SER A 270 2.32 -2.12 -17.15
N ILE A 271 2.48 -0.99 -17.84
CA ILE A 271 3.75 -0.39 -18.26
C ILE A 271 3.69 1.09 -17.90
N GLY A 272 4.60 1.59 -17.06
CA GLY A 272 4.65 3.00 -16.64
C GLY A 272 6.03 3.60 -16.78
N ALA A 273 6.12 4.86 -17.21
CA ALA A 273 7.33 5.66 -17.16
C ALA A 273 7.73 5.88 -15.70
N VAL A 274 9.03 5.75 -15.40
CA VAL A 274 9.55 5.96 -14.05
C VAL A 274 10.76 6.88 -14.05
N TYR A 275 10.90 7.65 -12.96
CA TYR A 275 11.85 8.74 -12.83
C TYR A 275 12.83 8.48 -11.66
N PRO A 276 14.12 8.86 -11.76
CA PRO A 276 15.12 8.63 -10.70
C PRO A 276 14.70 9.20 -9.34
N VAL A 277 14.82 8.48 -8.22
CA VAL A 277 14.40 8.93 -6.86
C VAL A 277 14.95 10.32 -6.53
N SER A 278 16.23 10.56 -6.81
CA SER A 278 16.84 11.89 -6.77
C SER A 278 16.51 12.66 -8.05
N PRO A 279 15.98 13.89 -8.00
CA PRO A 279 15.71 14.68 -9.21
C PRO A 279 16.98 14.95 -10.03
N VAL A 280 17.00 14.45 -11.26
CA VAL A 280 17.99 14.79 -12.29
C VAL A 280 17.38 15.87 -13.19
N GLN A 281 18.17 16.83 -13.67
CA GLN A 281 17.73 17.76 -14.70
C GLN A 281 17.63 17.02 -16.04
N GLU A 282 16.42 16.66 -16.45
CA GLU A 282 16.15 16.18 -17.80
C GLU A 282 16.25 17.32 -18.82
N SER A 283 16.91 17.08 -19.95
CA SER A 283 16.90 18.02 -21.06
C SER A 283 15.61 17.89 -21.86
N GLU A 284 15.22 18.95 -22.56
CA GLU A 284 14.10 18.90 -23.51
C GLU A 284 14.36 17.85 -24.61
N GLU A 285 15.63 17.62 -24.96
CA GLU A 285 16.08 16.61 -25.92
C GLU A 285 15.84 15.18 -25.42
N SER A 286 16.07 14.88 -24.13
CA SER A 286 15.77 13.55 -23.59
C SER A 286 14.27 13.27 -23.61
N LYS A 287 13.43 14.26 -23.30
CA LYS A 287 11.96 14.13 -23.41
C LYS A 287 11.50 13.89 -24.85
N ALA A 288 12.05 14.65 -25.81
CA ALA A 288 11.71 14.54 -27.22
C ALA A 288 12.12 13.20 -27.86
N SER A 289 13.09 12.49 -27.27
CA SER A 289 13.53 11.18 -27.77
C SER A 289 12.52 10.05 -27.55
N TYR A 290 11.58 10.21 -26.61
CA TYR A 290 10.71 9.16 -26.04
C TYR A 290 11.45 7.97 -25.40
N VAL A 291 12.80 7.97 -25.38
CA VAL A 291 13.63 6.99 -24.68
C VAL A 291 13.64 7.36 -23.20
N ARG A 292 13.18 6.44 -22.36
CA ARG A 292 13.09 6.63 -20.91
C ARG A 292 13.15 5.28 -20.20
N VAL A 293 13.21 5.29 -18.86
CA VAL A 293 13.08 4.07 -18.07
C VAL A 293 11.60 3.75 -17.89
N TRP A 294 11.23 2.53 -18.26
CA TRP A 294 9.89 1.98 -18.13
C TRP A 294 9.88 0.87 -17.09
N LYS A 295 8.88 0.86 -16.22
CA LYS A 295 8.57 -0.20 -15.27
C LYS A 295 7.39 -1.00 -15.79
N ILE A 296 7.57 -2.30 -16.00
CA ILE A 296 6.56 -3.25 -16.43
C ILE A 296 6.24 -4.17 -15.26
N PHE A 297 4.98 -4.27 -14.88
CA PHE A 297 4.51 -5.30 -13.97
C PHE A 297 4.00 -6.51 -14.77
N SER A 298 4.48 -7.70 -14.43
CA SER A 298 4.11 -8.98 -15.04
C SER A 298 4.06 -10.09 -13.97
N LEU A 299 3.33 -11.18 -14.22
CA LEU A 299 3.30 -12.33 -13.29
C LEU A 299 4.64 -13.09 -13.28
N ASP A 300 5.27 -13.19 -14.44
CA ASP A 300 6.55 -13.87 -14.67
C ASP A 300 7.61 -12.93 -15.24
N VAL A 301 8.85 -13.42 -15.36
CA VAL A 301 9.95 -12.66 -15.98
C VAL A 301 9.72 -12.63 -17.49
N LEU A 302 9.71 -11.42 -18.07
CA LEU A 302 9.49 -11.24 -19.50
C LEU A 302 10.56 -11.94 -20.34
N THR A 303 10.12 -12.67 -21.37
CA THR A 303 11.04 -13.30 -22.33
C THR A 303 11.63 -12.28 -23.31
N GLN A 304 12.67 -12.65 -24.06
CA GLN A 304 13.24 -11.75 -25.08
C GLN A 304 12.23 -11.43 -26.18
N GLU A 305 11.38 -12.39 -26.57
CA GLU A 305 10.32 -12.20 -27.56
C GLU A 305 9.27 -11.19 -27.06
N GLN A 306 8.87 -11.29 -25.79
CA GLN A 306 7.96 -10.34 -25.15
C GLN A 306 8.56 -8.92 -25.05
N LEU A 307 9.85 -8.82 -24.74
CA LEU A 307 10.57 -7.53 -24.73
C LEU A 307 10.65 -6.92 -26.14
N HIS A 308 10.95 -7.72 -27.18
CA HIS A 308 10.94 -7.26 -28.57
C HIS A 308 9.55 -6.89 -29.10
N GLN A 309 8.48 -7.46 -28.53
CA GLN A 309 7.12 -7.02 -28.82
C GLN A 309 6.83 -5.63 -28.23
N LEU A 310 7.21 -5.40 -26.96
CA LEU A 310 6.93 -4.14 -26.25
C LEU A 310 7.85 -2.97 -26.62
N PHE A 311 9.09 -3.22 -27.06
CA PHE A 311 10.11 -2.19 -27.27
C PHE A 311 10.71 -2.23 -28.68
N GLU A 312 10.72 -1.08 -29.36
CA GLU A 312 11.37 -0.91 -30.66
C GLU A 312 12.91 -0.90 -30.51
N SER A 313 13.40 -0.42 -29.37
CA SER A 313 14.81 -0.51 -28.96
C SER A 313 14.95 -0.38 -27.44
N TYR A 314 15.94 -1.08 -26.87
CA TYR A 314 16.32 -0.97 -25.46
C TYR A 314 17.80 -1.31 -25.28
N HIS A 315 18.42 -0.86 -24.19
CA HIS A 315 19.84 -1.09 -23.90
C HIS A 315 20.12 -1.60 -22.48
N VAL A 316 19.23 -1.32 -21.51
CA VAL A 316 19.29 -1.91 -20.17
C VAL A 316 17.98 -2.60 -19.85
N VAL A 317 18.08 -3.84 -19.37
CA VAL A 317 16.97 -4.60 -18.76
C VAL A 317 17.43 -5.09 -17.39
N LYS A 318 16.67 -4.78 -16.34
CA LYS A 318 16.80 -5.35 -15.00
C LYS A 318 15.43 -5.78 -14.50
N TYR A 319 15.35 -6.67 -13.52
CA TYR A 319 14.07 -6.99 -12.89
C TYR A 319 14.23 -7.26 -11.39
N ARG A 320 13.17 -7.01 -10.61
CA ARG A 320 13.06 -7.42 -9.21
C ARG A 320 11.81 -8.29 -9.06
N LYS A 321 12.00 -9.47 -8.47
CA LYS A 321 10.92 -10.41 -8.15
C LYS A 321 10.32 -10.05 -6.80
N TRP A 322 9.00 -10.01 -6.73
CA TRP A 322 8.25 -9.64 -5.53
C TRP A 322 7.28 -10.74 -5.10
N LEU A 323 7.19 -10.92 -3.79
CA LEU A 323 6.00 -11.42 -3.12
C LEU A 323 5.23 -10.17 -2.68
N ALA A 324 4.55 -9.53 -3.64
CA ALA A 324 4.09 -8.15 -3.47
C ALA A 324 2.83 -8.07 -2.58
N TYR A 325 1.83 -8.90 -2.91
CA TYR A 325 0.50 -8.90 -2.30
C TYR A 325 0.05 -10.35 -2.05
N PRO A 326 -0.81 -10.62 -1.07
CA PRO A 326 -1.49 -11.91 -0.99
C PRO A 326 -2.42 -12.13 -2.19
N THR A 327 -2.61 -13.39 -2.63
CA THR A 327 -3.70 -13.74 -3.56
C THR A 327 -5.02 -13.81 -2.80
N TYR A 328 -6.04 -13.13 -3.31
CA TYR A 328 -7.28 -12.79 -2.61
C TYR A 328 -8.49 -13.56 -3.15
N ASN A 329 -9.34 -14.10 -2.27
CA ASN A 329 -10.53 -14.88 -2.66
C ASN A 329 -11.58 -14.90 -1.54
N PRO A 330 -12.53 -13.95 -1.50
CA PRO A 330 -13.55 -13.88 -0.46
C PRO A 330 -14.46 -15.13 -0.42
N PRO A 331 -15.10 -15.44 0.74
CA PRO A 331 -15.05 -14.69 2.01
C PRO A 331 -13.72 -14.85 2.75
N GLU A 332 -13.21 -13.75 3.30
CA GLU A 332 -11.93 -13.75 4.01
C GLU A 332 -12.03 -14.27 5.44
N LYS A 333 -10.91 -14.81 5.96
CA LYS A 333 -10.77 -15.13 7.37
C LYS A 333 -9.72 -14.23 8.01
N LEU A 334 -10.16 -13.22 8.75
CA LEU A 334 -9.27 -12.33 9.47
C LEU A 334 -8.62 -13.07 10.66
N PRO A 335 -7.29 -13.20 10.73
CA PRO A 335 -6.60 -13.71 11.91
C PRO A 335 -6.60 -12.64 13.02
N PRO A 336 -6.49 -13.03 14.30
CA PRO A 336 -6.42 -12.07 15.39
C PRO A 336 -5.11 -11.26 15.34
N ILE A 337 -5.17 -10.00 15.78
CA ILE A 337 -3.97 -9.16 15.98
C ILE A 337 -3.21 -9.70 17.19
N GLN A 338 -3.91 -10.12 18.25
CA GLN A 338 -3.29 -10.77 19.40
C GLN A 338 -3.26 -12.29 19.25
N LEU A 339 -2.06 -12.88 19.10
CA LEU A 339 -1.89 -14.33 19.06
C LEU A 339 -1.83 -14.95 20.47
N HIS A 340 -1.22 -14.23 21.41
CA HIS A 340 -1.05 -14.66 22.80
C HIS A 340 -0.84 -13.43 23.71
N ARG A 341 -0.69 -13.62 25.02
CA ARG A 341 -0.20 -12.56 25.93
C ARG A 341 1.16 -12.06 25.43
N ALA A 342 1.26 -10.75 25.16
CA ALA A 342 2.45 -10.08 24.64
C ALA A 342 3.01 -10.62 23.30
N ILE A 343 2.20 -11.31 22.49
CA ILE A 343 2.56 -11.75 21.13
C ILE A 343 1.49 -11.28 20.16
N TYR A 344 1.89 -10.46 19.19
CA TYR A 344 0.99 -9.79 18.26
C TYR A 344 1.39 -10.08 16.80
N TYR A 345 0.40 -10.36 15.96
CA TYR A 345 0.56 -10.53 14.52
C TYR A 345 0.19 -9.22 13.80
N LEU A 346 1.20 -8.39 13.56
CA LEU A 346 1.06 -7.08 12.91
C LEU A 346 0.37 -7.15 11.54
N ASN A 347 0.73 -8.15 10.74
CA ASN A 347 0.29 -8.27 9.35
C ASN A 347 -1.13 -8.86 9.24
N SER A 348 -1.88 -9.00 10.35
CA SER A 348 -3.30 -9.32 10.32
C SER A 348 -4.17 -8.25 9.65
N ILE A 349 -3.62 -7.06 9.38
CA ILE A 349 -4.32 -6.03 8.59
C ILE A 349 -4.10 -6.20 7.09
N GLU A 350 -3.04 -6.89 6.66
CA GLU A 350 -2.85 -7.35 5.27
C GLU A 350 -3.82 -8.50 4.91
N CYS A 351 -4.84 -8.68 5.75
CA CYS A 351 -6.02 -9.49 5.55
C CYS A 351 -7.24 -8.68 5.10
N ALA A 352 -7.19 -7.38 5.36
CA ALA A 352 -8.20 -6.41 5.06
C ALA A 352 -7.71 -5.50 3.94
N ALA A 353 -6.52 -4.90 4.09
CA ALA A 353 -5.76 -4.42 2.94
C ALA A 353 -4.23 -4.36 3.12
N SER A 354 -3.52 -4.70 2.03
CA SER A 354 -2.05 -4.67 1.95
C SER A 354 -1.55 -3.38 1.30
N ALA A 355 -1.41 -2.32 2.11
CA ALA A 355 -0.82 -1.04 1.72
C ALA A 355 0.07 -0.46 2.84
N MET A 356 0.99 0.45 2.50
CA MET A 356 1.91 1.06 3.47
C MET A 356 1.18 1.69 4.67
N GLU A 357 0.09 2.42 4.41
CA GLU A 357 -0.72 3.05 5.45
C GLU A 357 -1.41 2.02 6.35
N MET A 358 -1.89 0.90 5.78
CA MET A 358 -2.49 -0.19 6.56
C MET A 358 -1.47 -0.80 7.51
N SER A 359 -0.25 -1.10 7.03
CA SER A 359 0.84 -1.57 7.88
C SER A 359 1.17 -0.59 9.02
N ALA A 360 1.14 0.72 8.76
CA ALA A 360 1.36 1.75 9.78
C ALA A 360 0.18 1.88 10.78
N ILE A 361 -1.07 1.78 10.31
CA ILE A 361 -2.27 1.73 11.14
C ILE A 361 -2.19 0.54 12.11
N SER A 362 -1.90 -0.66 11.61
CA SER A 362 -1.74 -1.84 12.48
C SER A 362 -0.54 -1.70 13.41
N ALA A 363 0.56 -1.09 12.95
CA ALA A 363 1.72 -0.83 13.78
C ALA A 363 1.41 0.09 14.98
N LYS A 364 0.65 1.17 14.74
CA LYS A 364 0.16 2.06 15.79
C LYS A 364 -0.78 1.31 16.75
N ASN A 365 -1.68 0.49 16.21
CA ASN A 365 -2.59 -0.32 17.00
C ASN A 365 -1.86 -1.33 17.90
N VAL A 366 -0.85 -2.04 17.40
CA VAL A 366 -0.04 -2.99 18.20
C VAL A 366 0.76 -2.25 19.29
N ALA A 367 1.33 -1.08 18.98
CA ALA A 367 2.02 -0.26 19.98
C ALA A 367 1.07 0.22 21.09
N LEU A 368 -0.15 0.63 20.74
CA LEU A 368 -1.20 0.98 21.71
C LEU A 368 -1.65 -0.24 22.52
N LEU A 369 -2.00 -1.35 21.87
CA LEU A 369 -2.50 -2.57 22.51
C LEU A 369 -1.48 -3.16 23.51
N SER A 370 -0.19 -3.20 23.14
CA SER A 370 0.89 -3.63 24.04
C SER A 370 1.06 -2.68 25.24
N TYR A 371 0.96 -1.36 25.02
CA TYR A 371 0.99 -0.35 26.09
C TYR A 371 -0.18 -0.51 27.06
N HIS A 372 -1.42 -0.70 26.57
CA HIS A 372 -2.58 -0.93 27.43
C HIS A 372 -2.49 -2.22 28.20
N GLN A 373 -2.00 -3.30 27.59
CA GLN A 373 -1.82 -4.58 28.28
C GLN A 373 -0.69 -4.55 29.31
N TRP A 374 0.37 -3.76 29.07
CA TRP A 374 1.47 -3.59 30.02
C TRP A 374 1.05 -2.80 31.27
N TYR A 375 0.31 -1.69 31.08
CA TYR A 375 -0.14 -0.82 32.18
C TYR A 375 -1.54 -1.15 32.72
N GLY A 376 -2.21 -2.20 32.21
CA GLY A 376 -3.52 -2.66 32.68
C GLY A 376 -4.73 -1.81 32.25
N LYS A 377 -4.57 -0.92 31.27
CA LYS A 377 -5.56 0.05 30.78
C LYS A 377 -6.61 -0.58 29.85
N LYS A 378 -7.43 -1.50 30.36
CA LYS A 378 -8.40 -2.27 29.57
C LYS A 378 -9.49 -1.41 28.93
N GLU A 379 -9.79 -0.26 29.50
CA GLU A 379 -10.77 0.73 29.03
C GLU A 379 -10.44 1.37 27.67
N TYR A 380 -9.23 1.12 27.14
CA TYR A 380 -8.79 1.55 25.80
C TYR A 380 -8.70 0.39 24.78
N ILE A 381 -9.16 -0.82 25.14
CA ILE A 381 -9.11 -2.01 24.29
C ILE A 381 -10.54 -2.42 23.89
N ASP A 382 -10.76 -2.69 22.61
CA ASP A 382 -12.00 -3.23 22.00
C ASP A 382 -13.30 -2.60 22.57
N GLN A 383 -13.32 -1.27 22.65
CA GLN A 383 -14.48 -0.54 23.15
C GLN A 383 -15.61 -0.51 22.14
N GLU A 384 -16.82 -0.80 22.60
CA GLU A 384 -18.05 -0.66 21.81
C GLU A 384 -18.48 0.81 21.69
N ASN A 385 -19.27 1.10 20.64
CA ASN A 385 -19.91 2.40 20.38
C ASN A 385 -18.96 3.62 20.40
N LEU A 386 -17.68 3.41 20.06
CA LEU A 386 -16.65 4.46 19.99
C LEU A 386 -17.06 5.65 19.12
N ALA A 387 -17.75 5.40 18.00
CA ALA A 387 -18.24 6.45 17.11
C ALA A 387 -19.29 7.37 17.77
N GLU A 388 -20.05 6.86 18.75
CA GLU A 388 -21.05 7.62 19.50
C GLU A 388 -20.41 8.35 20.69
N ARG A 389 -19.60 7.64 21.49
CA ARG A 389 -18.87 8.20 22.64
C ARG A 389 -18.03 9.42 22.22
N LEU A 390 -17.26 9.28 21.14
CA LEU A 390 -16.46 10.37 20.61
C LEU A 390 -17.30 11.48 19.95
N LYS A 391 -18.52 11.23 19.50
CA LYS A 391 -19.45 12.31 19.09
C LYS A 391 -19.98 13.12 20.27
N SER A 392 -20.05 12.55 21.47
CA SER A 392 -20.48 13.24 22.70
C SER A 392 -19.34 13.92 23.49
N GLU A 393 -18.08 13.68 23.10
CA GLU A 393 -16.88 14.30 23.72
C GLU A 393 -16.38 15.53 22.94
N LEU A 394 -17.12 15.97 21.91
CA LEU A 394 -16.94 17.24 21.17
C LEU A 394 -18.20 18.10 21.31
#